data_AF-A0A7V9NG49-F1
#
_entry.id   AF-A0A7V9NG49-F1
#
_cell.length_a   1.000
_cell.length_b   1.000
_cell.length_c   1.000
_cell.angle_alpha   90.00
_cell.angle_beta   90.00
_cell.angle_gamma   90.00
#
_symmetry.space_group_name_H-M   'P 1'
#
loop_
_entity.id
_entity.type
_entity.pdbx_description
1 polymer ?
#
loop_
_entity_poly.entity_id
_entity_poly.type
_entity_poly.pdbx_seq_one_letter_code
_entity_poly.pdbx_strand_id
1 'polypeptide(L)'
;DSHGHLRIAEVNLGEILKSQVTARLRQLGIKTTIAAKNIGYELRCADPIPIDMEYTRDLGYCAAKYLIAGGNAAMISMQGGHFVPVPFAEMTDAATGRSLVRLVNVQSTRYAIARRYMIRLRKDDFDDPHQLAKLASTVNLSLEQFRREFELLVDAEPPRLVIDQKGEIQVR
;
A
#
# COMPACT_ATOMS: atom_id res chain seq x y z
N ASP A 1 -17.89 -8.89 11.26
CA ASP A 1 -18.41 -10.07 10.53
C ASP A 1 -18.58 -11.20 11.56
N SER A 2 -18.76 -12.45 11.15
CA SER A 2 -18.83 -13.62 12.05
C SER A 2 -17.54 -13.87 12.86
N HIS A 3 -16.45 -13.19 12.52
CA HIS A 3 -15.15 -13.29 13.19
C HIS A 3 -14.80 -12.02 14.01
N GLY A 4 -15.77 -11.12 14.21
CA GLY A 4 -15.59 -9.90 14.98
C GLY A 4 -14.85 -8.77 14.26
N HIS A 5 -14.60 -8.87 12.95
CA HIS A 5 -13.99 -7.77 12.20
C HIS A 5 -15.00 -6.65 11.90
N LEU A 6 -14.52 -5.40 11.93
CA LEU A 6 -15.27 -4.25 11.42
C LEU A 6 -15.67 -4.50 9.96
N ARG A 7 -16.95 -4.32 9.63
CA ARG A 7 -17.45 -4.45 8.27
C ARG A 7 -17.12 -3.20 7.46
N ILE A 8 -15.84 -3.00 7.18
CA ILE A 8 -15.34 -1.82 6.44
C ILE A 8 -16.00 -1.71 5.07
N ALA A 9 -16.36 -2.84 4.44
CA ALA A 9 -17.08 -2.88 3.17
C ALA A 9 -18.50 -2.27 3.22
N GLU A 10 -19.12 -2.18 4.40
CA GLU A 10 -20.44 -1.54 4.56
C GLU A 10 -20.33 -0.02 4.71
N VAL A 11 -19.12 0.50 4.98
CA VAL A 11 -18.84 1.93 4.99
C VAL A 11 -18.64 2.39 3.55
N ASN A 12 -19.44 3.36 3.11
CA ASN A 12 -19.23 4.00 1.81
C ASN A 12 -18.05 5.00 1.85
N LEU A 13 -16.84 4.46 2.05
CA LEU A 13 -15.61 5.23 2.20
C LEU A 13 -15.33 6.09 0.96
N GLY A 14 -15.64 5.56 -0.23
CA GLY A 14 -15.44 6.28 -1.49
C GLY A 14 -16.22 7.60 -1.54
N GLU A 15 -17.50 7.59 -1.19
CA GLU A 15 -18.31 8.81 -1.16
C GLU A 15 -17.93 9.75 0.00
N ILE A 16 -17.55 9.21 1.16
CA ILE A 16 -17.04 10.02 2.28
C ILE A 16 -15.78 10.78 1.86
N LEU A 17 -14.79 10.08 1.29
CA LEU A 17 -13.55 10.69 0.81
C LEU A 17 -13.82 11.70 -0.31
N LYS A 18 -14.66 11.35 -1.29
CA LYS A 18 -15.06 12.26 -2.36
C LYS A 18 -15.69 13.55 -1.82
N SER A 19 -16.58 13.46 -0.84
CA SER A 19 -17.20 14.63 -0.21
C SER A 19 -16.16 15.53 0.46
N GLN A 20 -15.27 14.95 1.28
CA GLN A 20 -14.22 15.69 2.00
C GLN A 20 -13.21 16.33 1.04
N VAL A 21 -12.73 15.59 0.04
CA VAL A 21 -11.80 16.10 -0.98
C VAL A 21 -12.45 17.20 -1.81
N THR A 22 -13.71 17.04 -2.21
CA THR A 22 -14.44 18.07 -2.96
C THR A 22 -14.60 19.36 -2.15
N ALA A 23 -14.99 19.25 -0.88
CA ALA A 23 -15.10 20.40 0.01
C ALA A 23 -13.75 21.12 0.15
N ARG A 24 -12.67 20.35 0.33
CA ARG A 24 -11.33 20.90 0.46
C ARG A 24 -10.82 21.58 -0.81
N LEU A 25 -10.98 20.94 -1.97
CA LEU A 25 -10.57 21.53 -3.26
C LEU A 25 -11.34 22.83 -3.55
N ARG A 26 -12.63 22.90 -3.19
CA ARG A 26 -13.42 24.13 -3.31
C ARG A 26 -12.83 25.27 -2.47
N GLN A 27 -12.38 25.00 -1.23
CA GLN A 27 -11.72 26.01 -0.39
C GLN A 27 -10.43 26.54 -1.02
N LEU A 28 -9.73 25.71 -1.79
CA LEU A 28 -8.51 26.06 -2.52
C LEU A 28 -8.78 26.66 -3.91
N GLY A 29 -10.04 26.89 -4.29
CA GLY A 29 -10.43 27.43 -5.60
C GLY A 29 -10.30 26.44 -6.77
N ILE A 30 -10.08 25.15 -6.50
CA ILE A 30 -9.91 24.11 -7.52
C ILE A 30 -11.27 23.50 -7.85
N LYS A 31 -11.74 23.71 -9.08
CA LYS A 31 -12.93 23.04 -9.63
C LYS A 31 -12.53 21.72 -10.29
N THR A 32 -13.06 20.61 -9.80
CA THR A 32 -12.82 19.29 -10.39
C THR A 32 -14.04 18.39 -10.25
N THR A 33 -14.14 17.40 -11.14
CA THR A 33 -15.16 16.36 -11.08
C THR A 33 -14.53 15.09 -10.53
N ILE A 34 -15.06 14.58 -9.42
CA ILE A 34 -14.58 13.35 -8.78
C ILE A 34 -15.68 12.29 -8.88
N ALA A 35 -15.33 11.14 -9.46
CA ALA A 35 -16.17 9.96 -9.48
C ALA A 35 -15.59 8.91 -8.52
N ALA A 36 -16.37 8.51 -7.52
CA ALA A 36 -16.02 7.36 -6.70
C ALA A 36 -16.35 6.08 -7.49
N LYS A 37 -15.40 5.15 -7.53
CA LYS A 37 -15.61 3.82 -8.13
C LYS A 37 -15.14 2.78 -7.13
N ASN A 38 -16.06 1.93 -6.71
CA ASN A 38 -15.73 0.76 -5.91
C ASN A 38 -15.50 -0.41 -6.87
N ILE A 39 -14.34 -1.05 -6.78
CA ILE A 39 -14.00 -2.21 -7.61
C ILE A 39 -13.50 -3.29 -6.68
N GLY A 40 -14.15 -4.45 -6.66
CA GLY A 40 -13.73 -5.53 -5.79
C GLY A 40 -14.43 -6.85 -6.03
N TYR A 41 -15.73 -6.85 -6.32
CA TYR A 41 -16.39 -8.09 -6.74
C TYR A 41 -15.91 -8.49 -8.14
N GLU A 42 -15.84 -7.52 -9.05
CA GLU A 42 -15.41 -7.67 -10.43
C GLU A 42 -13.99 -8.24 -10.53
N LEU A 43 -13.09 -7.81 -9.64
CA LEU A 43 -11.71 -8.29 -9.63
C LEU A 43 -11.56 -9.67 -8.96
N ARG A 44 -12.41 -10.01 -7.99
CA ARG A 44 -12.35 -11.31 -7.29
C ARG A 44 -13.05 -12.43 -8.07
N CYS A 45 -13.94 -12.07 -9.00
CA CYS A 45 -14.70 -13.00 -9.82
C CYS A 45 -14.21 -13.05 -11.27
N ALA A 46 -13.10 -12.37 -11.59
CA ALA A 46 -12.45 -12.51 -12.88
C ALA A 46 -11.78 -13.90 -13.00
N ASP A 47 -11.74 -14.43 -14.22
CA ASP A 47 -10.99 -15.66 -14.49
C ASP A 47 -9.50 -15.46 -14.15
N PRO A 48 -8.82 -16.48 -13.59
CA PRO A 48 -7.41 -16.38 -13.24
C PRO A 48 -6.56 -16.18 -14.49
N ILE A 49 -5.56 -15.31 -14.38
CA ILE A 49 -4.56 -15.14 -15.45
C ILE A 49 -3.58 -16.32 -15.46
N PRO A 50 -2.76 -16.52 -16.52
CA PRO A 50 -1.88 -17.69 -16.61
C PRO A 50 -0.97 -17.92 -15.41
N ILE A 51 -0.42 -16.86 -14.81
CA ILE A 51 0.43 -16.97 -13.62
C ILE A 51 -0.37 -17.45 -12.40
N ASP A 52 -1.63 -17.05 -12.25
CA ASP A 52 -2.48 -17.53 -11.14
C ASP A 52 -2.80 -19.01 -11.33
N MET A 53 -3.07 -19.43 -12.57
CA MET A 53 -3.33 -20.84 -12.90
C MET A 53 -2.12 -21.74 -12.60
N GLU A 54 -0.93 -21.32 -13.05
CA GLU A 54 0.33 -22.03 -12.78
C GLU A 54 0.62 -22.09 -11.28
N TYR A 55 0.60 -20.93 -10.62
CA TYR A 55 0.91 -20.82 -9.20
C TYR A 55 -0.04 -21.68 -8.34
N THR A 56 -1.35 -21.62 -8.60
CA THR A 56 -2.34 -22.37 -7.81
C THR A 56 -2.32 -23.87 -8.08
N ARG A 57 -2.04 -24.29 -9.32
CA ARG A 57 -1.79 -25.70 -9.66
C ARG A 57 -0.60 -26.25 -8.87
N ASP A 58 0.49 -25.51 -8.85
CA ASP A 58 1.73 -25.92 -8.20
C ASP A 58 1.57 -25.96 -6.67
N LEU A 59 0.85 -24.99 -6.09
CA LEU A 59 0.45 -25.01 -4.67
C LEU A 59 -0.39 -26.26 -4.35
N GLY A 60 -1.40 -26.59 -5.17
CA GLY A 60 -2.24 -27.77 -4.96
C GLY A 60 -1.44 -29.08 -5.01
N TYR A 61 -0.53 -29.21 -5.98
CA TYR A 61 0.37 -30.36 -6.07
C TYR A 61 1.28 -30.48 -4.83
N CYS A 62 1.90 -29.37 -4.42
CA CYS A 62 2.77 -29.36 -3.24
C CYS A 62 2.02 -29.66 -1.95
N ALA A 63 0.78 -29.19 -1.81
CA ALA A 63 -0.10 -29.51 -0.69
C ALA A 63 -0.35 -31.02 -0.58
N ALA A 64 -0.75 -31.65 -1.69
CA ALA A 64 -0.99 -33.09 -1.73
C ALA A 64 0.29 -33.88 -1.41
N LYS A 65 1.42 -33.51 -2.03
CA LYS A 65 2.73 -34.13 -1.76
C LYS A 65 3.13 -34.01 -0.29
N TYR A 66 2.94 -32.84 0.32
CA TYR A 66 3.28 -32.58 1.72
C TYR A 66 2.45 -33.45 2.67
N LEU A 67 1.14 -33.57 2.44
CA LEU A 67 0.25 -34.43 3.23
C LEU A 67 0.61 -35.92 3.08
N ILE A 68 0.88 -36.39 1.86
CA ILE A 68 1.27 -37.79 1.59
C ILE A 68 2.58 -38.14 2.32
N ALA A 69 3.51 -37.18 2.42
CA ALA A 69 4.76 -37.34 3.16
C ALA A 69 4.59 -37.28 4.70
N GLY A 70 3.36 -37.17 5.21
CA GLY A 70 3.04 -37.07 6.65
C GLY A 70 3.12 -35.64 7.22
N GLY A 71 3.33 -34.64 6.37
CA GLY A 71 3.30 -33.24 6.77
C GLY A 71 1.91 -32.80 7.22
N ASN A 72 1.85 -31.83 8.14
CA ASN A 72 0.61 -31.23 8.62
C ASN A 72 0.85 -29.78 9.08
N ALA A 73 -0.24 -29.08 9.46
CA ALA A 73 -0.23 -27.79 10.15
C ALA A 73 0.67 -26.69 9.54
N ALA A 74 0.68 -26.59 8.21
CA ALA A 74 1.48 -25.61 7.49
C ALA A 74 0.69 -24.95 6.34
N MET A 75 0.98 -23.69 6.09
CA MET A 75 0.62 -23.02 4.84
C MET A 75 1.58 -23.44 3.74
N ILE A 76 1.03 -23.78 2.58
CA ILE A 76 1.82 -24.13 1.40
C ILE A 76 2.20 -22.83 0.68
N SER A 77 3.49 -22.65 0.41
CA SER A 77 4.00 -21.48 -0.32
C SER A 77 5.04 -21.85 -1.36
N MET A 78 5.23 -21.00 -2.36
CA MET A 78 6.38 -21.05 -3.28
C MET A 78 7.23 -19.80 -3.11
N GLN A 79 8.54 -19.97 -2.92
CA GLN A 79 9.49 -18.88 -2.73
C GLN A 79 10.66 -19.06 -3.69
N GLY A 80 10.87 -18.10 -4.59
CA GLY A 80 11.92 -18.19 -5.62
C GLY A 80 11.82 -19.44 -6.51
N GLY A 81 10.61 -19.96 -6.74
CA GLY A 81 10.38 -21.21 -7.48
C GLY A 81 10.50 -22.49 -6.66
N HIS A 82 10.77 -22.40 -5.36
CA HIS A 82 10.89 -23.56 -4.47
C HIS A 82 9.66 -23.72 -3.58
N PHE A 83 9.21 -24.95 -3.37
CA PHE A 83 8.21 -25.27 -2.36
C PHE A 83 8.77 -25.04 -0.96
N VAL A 84 8.09 -24.19 -0.18
CA VAL A 84 8.45 -23.89 1.21
C VAL A 84 7.18 -24.01 2.08
N PRO A 85 7.04 -25.05 2.91
CA PRO A 85 5.96 -25.12 3.89
C PRO A 85 6.25 -24.15 5.04
N VAL A 86 5.26 -23.32 5.40
CA VAL A 86 5.36 -22.38 6.52
C VAL A 86 4.48 -22.88 7.66
N PRO A 87 5.03 -23.34 8.80
CA PRO A 87 4.25 -23.81 9.93
C PRO A 87 3.27 -22.75 10.44
N PHE A 88 2.04 -23.15 10.80
CA PHE A 88 1.04 -22.19 11.31
C PHE A 88 1.48 -21.50 12.61
N ALA A 89 2.32 -22.17 13.42
CA ALA A 89 2.90 -21.59 14.63
C ALA A 89 3.76 -20.35 14.34
N GLU A 90 4.38 -20.25 13.16
CA GLU A 90 5.17 -19.07 12.76
C GLU A 90 4.29 -17.94 12.21
N MET A 91 3.02 -18.25 11.88
CA MET A 91 2.07 -17.33 11.29
C MET A 91 1.06 -16.78 12.29
N THR A 92 1.13 -17.20 13.55
CA THR A 92 0.13 -16.90 14.58
C THR A 92 0.80 -16.18 15.74
N ASP A 93 0.18 -15.10 16.20
CA ASP A 93 0.60 -14.43 17.42
C ASP A 93 0.31 -15.33 18.63
N ALA A 94 1.34 -15.70 19.38
CA ALA A 94 1.22 -16.67 20.47
C ALA A 94 0.37 -16.18 21.65
N ALA A 95 0.24 -14.87 21.83
CA ALA A 95 -0.53 -14.29 22.94
C ALA A 95 -2.03 -14.19 22.61
N THR A 96 -2.36 -13.91 21.35
CA THR A 96 -3.74 -13.64 20.91
C THR A 96 -4.36 -14.78 20.09
N GLY A 97 -3.55 -15.72 19.60
CA GLY A 97 -3.97 -16.82 18.74
C GLY A 97 -4.42 -16.38 17.34
N ARG A 98 -4.16 -15.13 16.96
CA ARG A 98 -4.60 -14.56 15.66
C ARG A 98 -3.48 -14.65 14.63
N SER A 99 -3.85 -14.80 13.37
CA SER A 99 -2.89 -14.73 12.27
C SER A 99 -2.20 -13.37 12.21
N LEU A 100 -0.89 -13.39 12.00
CA LEU A 100 -0.08 -12.19 11.81
C LEU A 100 -0.49 -11.48 10.52
N VAL A 101 -0.74 -10.17 10.60
CA VAL A 101 -1.03 -9.34 9.44
C VAL A 101 0.27 -8.75 8.91
N ARG A 102 0.65 -9.12 7.68
CA ARG A 102 1.81 -8.53 7.02
C ARG A 102 1.45 -7.18 6.41
N LEU A 103 1.91 -6.11 7.06
CA LEU A 103 1.77 -4.75 6.55
C LEU A 103 2.73 -4.48 5.38
N VAL A 104 2.45 -3.43 4.63
CA VAL A 104 3.36 -2.94 3.59
C VAL A 104 4.66 -2.47 4.25
N ASN A 105 5.80 -3.01 3.81
CA ASN A 105 7.09 -2.50 4.21
C ASN A 105 7.42 -1.21 3.46
N VAL A 106 7.21 -0.07 4.13
CA VAL A 106 7.48 1.28 3.59
C VAL A 106 8.98 1.61 3.44
N GLN A 107 9.86 0.77 3.96
CA GLN A 107 11.31 0.86 3.78
C GLN A 107 11.82 -0.01 2.63
N SER A 108 10.95 -0.78 1.96
CA SER A 108 11.36 -1.65 0.85
C SER A 108 11.69 -0.86 -0.43
N THR A 109 12.63 -1.38 -1.23
CA THR A 109 12.96 -0.84 -2.56
C THR A 109 11.73 -0.72 -3.46
N ARG A 110 10.85 -1.74 -3.43
CA ARG A 110 9.60 -1.72 -4.21
C ARG A 110 8.70 -0.55 -3.80
N TYR A 111 8.55 -0.30 -2.50
CA TYR A 111 7.78 0.84 -2.02
C TYR A 111 8.45 2.16 -2.41
N ALA A 112 9.77 2.28 -2.24
CA ALA A 112 10.51 3.49 -2.59
C ALA A 112 10.38 3.86 -4.09
N ILE A 113 10.47 2.86 -4.99
CA ILE A 113 10.24 3.04 -6.43
C ILE A 113 8.82 3.52 -6.69
N ALA A 114 7.80 2.83 -6.15
CA ALA A 114 6.41 3.22 -6.34
C ALA A 114 6.16 4.64 -5.84
N ARG A 115 6.71 4.97 -4.66
CA ARG A 115 6.60 6.30 -4.06
C ARG A 115 7.22 7.37 -4.98
N ARG A 116 8.39 7.11 -5.58
CA ARG A 116 9.09 8.05 -6.47
C ARG A 116 8.24 8.45 -7.70
N TYR A 117 7.42 7.55 -8.22
CA TYR A 117 6.55 7.80 -9.38
C TYR A 117 5.17 8.38 -9.01
N MET A 118 4.81 8.47 -7.73
CA MET A 118 3.55 9.11 -7.32
C MET A 118 3.60 10.63 -7.51
N ILE A 119 2.55 11.20 -8.10
CA ILE A 119 2.33 12.64 -8.12
C ILE A 119 1.82 13.07 -6.75
N ARG A 120 2.65 13.80 -5.99
CA ARG A 120 2.32 14.36 -4.67
C ARG A 120 3.47 15.24 -4.18
N LEU A 121 3.19 16.02 -3.14
CA LEU A 121 4.19 16.81 -2.43
C LEU A 121 5.28 15.92 -1.83
N ARG A 122 6.49 16.45 -1.83
CA ARG A 122 7.72 15.87 -1.29
C ARG A 122 8.45 16.94 -0.48
N LYS A 123 9.33 16.50 0.41
CA LYS A 123 10.16 17.39 1.23
C LYS A 123 10.94 18.42 0.38
N ASP A 124 11.55 17.97 -0.71
CA ASP A 124 12.30 18.84 -1.63
C ASP A 124 11.43 19.98 -2.24
N ASP A 125 10.11 19.79 -2.34
CA ASP A 125 9.20 20.81 -2.86
C ASP A 125 8.98 21.97 -1.84
N PHE A 126 9.29 21.74 -0.55
CA PHE A 126 9.29 22.74 0.52
C PHE A 126 10.67 23.35 0.77
N ASP A 127 11.76 22.66 0.37
CA ASP A 127 13.13 23.13 0.54
C ASP A 127 13.56 24.11 -0.57
N ASP A 128 12.97 24.02 -1.76
CA ASP A 128 13.17 24.98 -2.86
C ASP A 128 12.18 26.15 -2.76
N PRO A 129 12.62 27.39 -2.43
CA PRO A 129 11.74 28.54 -2.29
C PRO A 129 10.95 28.87 -3.55
N HIS A 130 11.52 28.61 -4.74
CA HIS A 130 10.85 28.88 -6.01
C HIS A 130 9.73 27.86 -6.27
N GLN A 131 9.95 26.57 -5.98
CA GLN A 131 8.89 25.56 -6.08
C GLN A 131 7.79 25.79 -5.06
N LEU A 132 8.15 26.09 -3.82
CA LEU A 132 7.19 26.36 -2.77
C LEU A 132 6.28 27.56 -3.14
N ALA A 133 6.87 28.64 -3.65
CA ALA A 133 6.12 29.80 -4.12
C ALA A 133 5.16 29.45 -5.26
N LYS A 134 5.63 28.65 -6.23
CA LYS A 134 4.80 28.16 -7.33
C LYS A 134 3.61 27.34 -6.84
N LEU A 135 3.84 26.40 -5.92
CA LEU A 135 2.79 25.55 -5.35
C LEU A 135 1.78 26.36 -4.53
N ALA A 136 2.24 27.25 -3.66
CA ALA A 136 1.38 28.12 -2.85
C ALA A 136 0.51 29.03 -3.74
N SER A 137 1.09 29.59 -4.81
CA SER A 137 0.35 30.42 -5.78
C SER A 137 -0.75 29.65 -6.52
N THR A 138 -0.56 28.35 -6.77
CA THR A 138 -1.53 27.50 -7.48
C THR A 138 -2.85 27.37 -6.70
N VAL A 139 -2.80 27.50 -5.38
CA VAL A 139 -3.95 27.41 -4.48
C VAL A 139 -4.28 28.74 -3.78
N ASN A 140 -3.66 29.84 -4.24
CA ASN A 140 -3.84 31.19 -3.70
C ASN A 140 -3.60 31.31 -2.17
N LEU A 141 -2.60 30.59 -1.65
CA LEU A 141 -2.19 30.66 -0.25
C LEU A 141 -0.88 31.43 -0.10
N SER A 142 -0.67 32.05 1.07
CA SER A 142 0.67 32.52 1.45
C SER A 142 1.62 31.34 1.68
N LEU A 143 2.94 31.59 1.63
CA LEU A 143 3.94 30.55 1.91
C LEU A 143 3.74 29.93 3.30
N GLU A 144 3.47 30.77 4.31
CA GLU A 144 3.25 30.33 5.69
C GLU A 144 1.98 29.47 5.83
N GLN A 145 0.89 29.88 5.17
CA GLN A 145 -0.35 29.11 5.17
C GLN A 145 -0.17 27.76 4.48
N PHE A 146 0.51 27.74 3.33
CA PHE A 146 0.78 26.52 2.59
C PHE A 146 1.62 25.54 3.41
N ARG A 147 2.70 26.01 4.05
CA ARG A 147 3.51 25.20 4.96
C ARG A 147 2.68 24.61 6.09
N ARG A 148 1.95 25.45 6.81
CA ARG A 148 1.11 25.01 7.94
C ARG A 148 0.11 23.92 7.55
N GLU A 149 -0.43 23.99 6.33
CA GLU A 149 -1.47 23.06 5.88
C GLU A 149 -0.93 21.77 5.26
N PHE A 150 0.24 21.80 4.61
CA PHE A 150 0.72 20.69 3.79
C PHE A 150 2.08 20.12 4.19
N GLU A 151 2.91 20.83 4.96
CA GLU A 151 4.26 20.36 5.33
C GLU A 151 4.21 19.11 6.22
N LEU A 152 3.18 18.97 7.06
CA LEU A 152 2.96 17.76 7.87
C LEU A 152 2.83 16.47 7.02
N LEU A 153 2.45 16.59 5.74
CA LEU A 153 2.31 15.44 4.83
C LEU A 153 3.66 14.84 4.43
N VAL A 154 4.75 15.58 4.64
CA VAL A 154 6.11 15.15 4.31
C VAL A 154 6.97 14.91 5.56
N ASP A 155 6.46 15.15 6.77
CA ASP A 155 7.20 14.89 8.02
C ASP A 155 7.54 13.41 8.21
N ALA A 156 6.58 12.53 7.92
CA ALA A 156 6.76 11.09 7.97
C ALA A 156 7.34 10.51 6.66
N GLU A 157 7.86 11.37 5.77
CA GLU A 157 8.40 10.90 4.49
C GLU A 157 9.69 10.10 4.74
N PRO A 158 9.77 8.84 4.26
CA PRO A 158 11.02 8.10 4.29
C PRO A 158 12.08 8.88 3.49
N PRO A 159 13.36 8.80 3.88
CA PRO A 159 14.42 9.59 3.26
C PRO A 159 14.43 9.39 1.74
N ARG A 160 14.86 10.43 1.02
CA ARG A 160 15.06 10.37 -0.43
C ARG A 160 15.80 9.09 -0.82
N LEU A 161 15.45 8.51 -1.96
CA LEU A 161 16.16 7.36 -2.52
C LEU A 161 17.65 7.74 -2.67
N VAL A 162 18.50 7.26 -1.78
CA VAL A 162 19.94 7.45 -1.88
C VAL A 162 20.46 6.37 -2.80
N ILE A 163 20.92 6.78 -3.98
CA ILE A 163 21.62 5.90 -4.91
C ILE A 163 23.06 5.87 -4.44
N ASP A 164 23.49 4.77 -3.82
CA ASP A 164 24.90 4.58 -3.49
C ASP A 164 25.72 4.34 -4.78
N GLN A 165 27.05 4.24 -4.65
CA GLN A 165 27.94 4.01 -5.80
C GLN A 165 27.66 2.70 -6.56
N LYS A 166 26.87 1.78 -5.99
CA LYS A 166 26.48 0.50 -6.59
C LYS A 166 25.04 0.51 -7.12
N GLY A 167 24.30 1.59 -6.94
CA GLY A 167 22.90 1.70 -7.35
C GLY A 167 21.90 1.09 -6.35
N GLU A 168 22.34 0.73 -5.14
CA GLU A 168 21.51 0.09 -4.13
C GLU A 168 21.11 1.06 -3.00
N ILE A 169 19.93 0.80 -2.43
CA ILE A 169 19.45 1.50 -1.24
C ILE A 169 20.04 0.75 -0.04
N GLN A 170 21.09 1.28 0.59
CA GLN A 170 21.45 0.81 1.93
C GLN A 170 20.41 1.32 2.92
N VAL A 171 19.47 0.45 3.27
CA VAL A 171 18.60 0.64 4.42
C VAL A 171 19.43 0.28 5.65
N ARG A 172 19.84 1.30 6.43
CA ARG A 172 20.18 1.10 7.85
C ARG A 172 18.91 1.11 8.68
#